data_AF-A0A2K8SYN0-F1
#
_entry.id   AF-A0A2K8SYN0-F1
#
_cell.length_a   1.000
_cell.length_b   1.000
_cell.length_c   1.000
_cell.angle_alpha   90.00
_cell.angle_beta   90.00
_cell.angle_gamma   90.00
#
_symmetry.space_group_name_H-M   'P 1'
#
loop_
_entity.id
_entity.type
_entity.pdbx_description
1 polymer ?
#
loop_
_entity_poly.entity_id
_entity_poly.type
_entity_poly.pdbx_seq_one_letter_code
_entity_poly.pdbx_strand_id
1 'polypeptide(L)'
;MNDSAVQVLGDETLKAIARELITAVRRNVSIDWTERETVRAKLRAIVKRLLRKYGYPPDKQEKATLTVITQAETLCKDWAA
;
A
#
# COMPACT_ATOMS: atom_id res chain seq x y z
N MET A 1 15.62 1.58 -18.46
CA MET A 1 15.40 3.04 -18.36
C MET A 1 14.59 3.31 -17.11
N ASN A 2 15.16 4.14 -16.25
CA ASN A 2 14.79 4.34 -14.85
C ASN A 2 13.92 5.60 -14.71
N ASP A 3 12.78 5.67 -15.42
CA ASP A 3 11.83 6.77 -15.23
C ASP A 3 10.97 6.46 -14.01
N SER A 4 11.56 6.80 -12.86
CA SER A 4 11.04 6.52 -11.55
C SER A 4 9.61 7.07 -11.44
N ALA A 5 8.69 6.36 -10.79
CA ALA A 5 7.34 6.89 -10.54
C ALA A 5 7.37 8.29 -9.89
N VAL A 6 8.51 8.64 -9.26
CA VAL A 6 8.89 9.96 -8.75
C VAL A 6 8.94 11.06 -9.85
N GLN A 7 9.45 10.76 -11.05
CA GLN A 7 9.51 11.73 -12.16
C GLN A 7 8.15 11.99 -12.80
N VAL A 8 7.23 11.02 -12.74
CA VAL A 8 5.90 11.11 -13.38
C VAL A 8 4.84 11.64 -12.42
N LEU A 9 4.93 11.32 -11.12
CA LEU A 9 3.89 11.65 -10.14
C LEU A 9 4.27 12.76 -9.17
N GLY A 10 5.56 13.03 -9.00
CA GLY A 10 6.08 13.91 -7.96
C GLY A 10 6.06 13.27 -6.55
N ASP A 11 6.96 13.75 -5.70
CA ASP A 11 7.15 13.28 -4.32
C ASP A 11 5.90 13.48 -3.44
N GLU A 12 5.13 14.55 -3.68
CA GLU A 12 3.91 14.86 -2.93
C GLU A 12 2.79 13.82 -3.17
N THR A 13 2.61 13.37 -4.41
CA THR A 13 1.64 12.33 -4.76
C THR A 13 2.01 11.00 -4.13
N LEU A 14 3.30 10.66 -4.12
CA LEU A 14 3.79 9.45 -3.46
C LEU A 14 3.59 9.49 -1.95
N LYS A 15 3.83 10.64 -1.32
CA LYS A 15 3.53 10.86 0.11
C LYS A 15 2.04 10.78 0.41
N ALA A 16 1.18 11.29 -0.46
CA ALA A 16 -0.27 11.18 -0.31
C ALA A 16 -0.72 9.71 -0.37
N ILE A 17 -0.27 8.97 -1.39
CA ILE A 17 -0.51 7.53 -1.56
C ILE A 17 -0.10 6.76 -0.30
N ALA A 18 1.12 7.02 0.22
CA ALA A 18 1.63 6.34 1.41
C ALA A 18 0.77 6.61 2.66
N ARG A 19 0.35 7.86 2.89
CA ARG A 19 -0.52 8.22 4.03
C ARG A 19 -1.90 7.60 3.93
N GLU A 20 -2.51 7.61 2.75
CA GLU A 20 -3.82 7.00 2.52
C GLU A 20 -3.75 5.47 2.69
N LEU A 21 -2.67 4.85 2.24
CA LEU A 21 -2.41 3.42 2.43
C LEU A 21 -2.31 3.04 3.90
N ILE A 22 -1.50 3.75 4.68
CA ILE A 22 -1.35 3.49 6.11
C ILE A 22 -2.69 3.69 6.84
N THR A 23 -3.47 4.69 6.45
CA THR A 23 -4.81 4.94 7.01
C THR A 23 -5.78 3.81 6.68
N ALA A 24 -5.79 3.35 5.42
CA ALA A 24 -6.61 2.21 5.00
C ALA A 24 -6.20 0.91 5.71
N VAL A 25 -4.89 0.69 5.88
CA VAL A 25 -4.33 -0.44 6.65
C VAL A 25 -4.79 -0.35 8.09
N ARG A 26 -4.56 0.76 8.81
CA ARG A 26 -5.00 0.92 10.22
C ARG A 26 -6.49 0.63 10.40
N ARG A 27 -7.33 1.15 9.52
CA ARG A 27 -8.78 0.94 9.57
C ARG A 27 -9.20 -0.52 9.33
N ASN A 28 -8.46 -1.29 8.52
CA ASN A 28 -8.81 -2.67 8.21
C ASN A 28 -8.09 -3.69 9.12
N VAL A 29 -6.92 -3.36 9.66
CA VAL A 29 -6.13 -4.27 10.51
C VAL A 29 -6.61 -4.26 11.96
N SER A 30 -7.19 -3.16 12.44
CA SER A 30 -7.71 -3.09 13.80
C SER A 30 -8.88 -4.05 14.10
N ILE A 31 -9.40 -4.77 13.09
CA ILE A 31 -10.63 -5.55 13.21
C ILE A 31 -10.38 -7.07 13.17
N ASP A 32 -9.40 -7.60 12.42
CA ASP A 32 -9.15 -9.06 12.45
C ASP A 32 -7.82 -9.44 11.78
N TRP A 33 -6.76 -9.66 12.57
CA TRP A 33 -5.50 -10.27 12.07
C TRP A 33 -5.56 -11.80 12.02
N THR A 34 -6.66 -12.37 12.51
CA THR A 34 -7.00 -13.79 12.56
C THR A 34 -7.17 -14.41 11.16
N GLU A 35 -7.56 -13.60 10.17
CA GLU A 35 -7.66 -13.96 8.74
C GLU A 35 -6.66 -13.19 7.88
N ARG A 36 -5.36 -13.42 8.13
CA ARG A 36 -4.25 -12.73 7.47
C ARG A 36 -4.29 -12.76 5.93
N GLU A 37 -4.81 -13.84 5.34
CA GLU A 37 -4.89 -13.98 3.88
C GLU A 37 -6.00 -13.12 3.27
N THR A 38 -7.19 -13.11 3.88
CA THR A 38 -8.35 -12.30 3.48
C THR A 38 -8.03 -10.80 3.58
N VAL A 39 -7.40 -10.38 4.69
CA VAL A 39 -6.95 -8.99 4.88
C VAL A 39 -5.90 -8.61 3.84
N ARG A 40 -4.94 -9.50 3.55
CA ARG A 40 -3.90 -9.25 2.54
C ARG A 40 -4.51 -9.10 1.13
N ALA A 41 -5.47 -9.93 0.77
CA ALA A 41 -6.17 -9.83 -0.51
C ALA A 41 -6.95 -8.50 -0.64
N LYS A 42 -7.67 -8.11 0.41
CA LYS A 42 -8.41 -6.84 0.46
C LYS A 42 -7.48 -5.63 0.37
N LEU A 43 -6.36 -5.66 1.11
CA LEU A 43 -5.34 -4.62 1.05
C LEU A 43 -4.74 -4.51 -0.36
N ARG A 44 -4.34 -5.64 -1.00
CA ARG A 44 -3.86 -5.64 -2.39
C ARG A 44 -4.84 -4.96 -3.34
N ALA A 45 -6.13 -5.24 -3.23
CA ALA A 45 -7.15 -4.64 -4.08
C ALA A 45 -7.32 -3.13 -3.84
N ILE A 46 -7.17 -2.66 -2.61
CA ILE A 46 -7.20 -1.23 -2.26
C ILE A 46 -5.95 -0.54 -2.81
N VAL A 47 -4.77 -1.09 -2.56
CA VAL A 47 -3.48 -0.53 -3.01
C VAL A 47 -3.46 -0.39 -4.54
N LYS A 48 -3.83 -1.46 -5.27
CA LYS A 48 -3.87 -1.44 -6.74
C LYS A 48 -4.84 -0.38 -7.27
N ARG A 49 -6.01 -0.22 -6.64
CA ARG A 49 -6.97 0.83 -7.01
C ARG A 49 -6.40 2.22 -6.77
N LEU A 50 -5.71 2.43 -5.65
CA LEU A 50 -5.11 3.72 -5.32
C LEU A 50 -4.00 4.08 -6.30
N LEU A 51 -3.06 3.16 -6.54
CA LEU A 51 -1.98 3.34 -7.50
C LEU A 51 -2.52 3.66 -8.91
N ARG A 52 -3.58 2.99 -9.36
CA ARG A 52 -4.25 3.32 -10.64
C ARG A 52 -4.88 4.72 -10.64
N LYS A 53 -5.58 5.10 -9.57
CA LYS A 53 -6.22 6.42 -9.44
C LYS A 53 -5.22 7.56 -9.60
N TYR A 54 -4.00 7.37 -9.09
CA TYR A 54 -2.94 8.36 -9.19
C TYR A 54 -2.11 8.25 -10.48
N GLY A 55 -2.37 7.31 -11.38
CA GLY A 55 -1.60 7.17 -12.62
C GLY A 55 -0.26 6.45 -12.45
N TYR A 56 -0.11 5.64 -11.39
CA TYR A 56 1.12 4.90 -11.14
C TYR A 56 1.37 3.84 -12.23
N PRO A 57 2.60 3.76 -12.79
CA PRO A 57 2.93 2.87 -13.89
C PRO A 57 2.61 1.40 -13.57
N PRO A 58 1.85 0.68 -14.43
CA PRO A 58 1.38 -0.67 -14.16
C PRO A 58 2.52 -1.69 -13.96
N ASP A 59 3.66 -1.49 -14.64
CA ASP A 59 4.88 -2.28 -14.49
C ASP A 59 5.49 -2.19 -13.08
N LYS A 60 5.25 -1.08 -12.37
CA LYS A 60 5.76 -0.85 -11.00
C LYS A 60 4.70 -1.07 -9.93
N GLN A 61 3.41 -1.18 -10.30
CA GLN A 61 2.30 -1.30 -9.35
C GLN A 61 2.46 -2.52 -8.45
N GLU A 62 2.87 -3.65 -9.00
CA GLU A 62 2.98 -4.90 -8.25
C GLU A 62 4.07 -4.82 -7.17
N LYS A 63 5.26 -4.35 -7.54
CA LYS A 63 6.37 -4.16 -6.60
C LYS A 63 6.00 -3.17 -5.49
N ALA A 64 5.39 -2.02 -5.85
CA ALA A 64 4.92 -1.04 -4.87
C ALA A 64 3.86 -1.63 -3.93
N THR A 65 2.93 -2.41 -4.48
CA THR A 65 1.88 -3.07 -3.69
C THR A 65 2.47 -4.04 -2.68
N LEU A 66 3.45 -4.86 -3.10
CA LEU A 66 4.13 -5.81 -2.21
C LEU A 66 4.89 -5.07 -1.10
N THR A 67 5.65 -4.03 -1.44
CA THR A 67 6.40 -3.25 -0.44
C THR A 67 5.48 -2.66 0.64
N VAL A 68 4.35 -2.07 0.24
CA VAL A 68 3.43 -1.46 1.21
C VAL A 68 2.78 -2.51 2.11
N ILE A 69 2.46 -3.69 1.58
CA ILE A 69 1.92 -4.79 2.39
C ILE A 69 2.97 -5.29 3.38
N THR A 70 4.21 -5.50 2.94
CA THR A 70 5.29 -5.92 3.84
C THR A 70 5.52 -4.90 4.95
N GLN A 71 5.52 -3.60 4.64
CA GLN A 71 5.65 -2.54 5.63
C GLN A 71 4.46 -2.49 6.59
N ALA A 72 3.24 -2.67 6.09
CA ALA A 72 2.04 -2.80 6.91
C ALA A 72 2.14 -3.98 7.87
N GLU A 73 2.60 -5.15 7.40
CA GLU A 73 2.78 -6.34 8.24
C GLU A 73 3.83 -6.11 9.34
N THR A 74 4.92 -5.40 9.04
CA THR A 74 5.92 -5.05 10.06
C THR A 74 5.34 -4.11 11.11
N LEU A 75 4.65 -3.04 10.69
CA LEU A 75 4.02 -2.08 11.61
C LEU A 75 2.91 -2.71 12.46
N CYS A 76 2.18 -3.69 11.92
CA CYS A 76 1.10 -4.36 12.65
C CYS A 76 1.62 -5.38 13.66
N LYS A 77 2.81 -5.97 13.44
CA LYS A 77 3.48 -6.78 14.49
C LYS A 77 3.80 -5.94 15.73
N ASP A 78 4.12 -4.66 15.54
CA ASP A 78 4.33 -3.70 16.63
C ASP A 78 3.03 -3.22 17.30
N TRP A 79 1.85 -3.35 16.67
CA TRP A 79 0.56 -2.94 17.25
C TRP A 79 -0.18 -4.06 17.99
N ALA A 80 0.23 -5.32 17.78
CA ALA A 80 -0.31 -6.48 18.48
C ALA A 80 0.46 -6.82 19.77
N ALA A 81 1.48 -6.02 20.12
CA ALA A 81 2.30 -6.15 21.33
C ALA A 81 1.79 -5.26 22.46
#